data_AF-A0A0R3QBJ1-F1
#
_entry.id   AF-A0A0R3QBJ1-F1
#
_cell.length_a   1.000
_cell.length_b   1.000
_cell.length_c   1.000
_cell.angle_alpha   90.00
_cell.angle_beta   90.00
_cell.angle_gamma   90.00
#
_symmetry.space_group_name_H-M   'P 1'
#
loop_
_entity.id
_entity.type
_entity.pdbx_description
1 polymer ?
#
loop_
_entity_poly.entity_id
_entity_poly.type
_entity_poly.pdbx_seq_one_letter_code
_entity_poly.pdbx_strand_id
1 'polypeptide(L)'
;LQKASDVLKSLQSLEIAAEHASAEKQNQQQYEQLPLDEKYEEDDNEDKPLPDFHGEPVPDSDDEIIIEGVTRKRITKKNAVQEEEPVPGDEQIEVDFYNADLNVKASETCQEIIDPDNGDGFALMWGGARSTYGIRISSDVVNFPAVMFQIKLLDCLPIKHLPFEEIDAHNVRVGWSTQNSTNILGEAPHSYAYDLLAKKATNNFFTDYGEPCQVGDVITSCLVSF
;
A
#
# COMPACT_ATOMS: atom_id res chain seq x y z
N LEU A 1 13.28 -8.80 -52.02
CA LEU A 1 12.54 -7.90 -51.10
C LEU A 1 11.54 -8.65 -50.22
N GLN A 2 10.80 -9.65 -50.74
CA GLN A 2 9.86 -10.46 -49.94
C GLN A 2 10.49 -11.15 -48.71
N LYS A 3 11.62 -11.84 -48.90
CA LYS A 3 12.29 -12.61 -47.83
C LYS A 3 12.73 -11.79 -46.61
N ALA A 4 13.03 -10.50 -46.79
CA ALA A 4 13.43 -9.63 -45.67
C ALA A 4 12.22 -9.16 -44.85
N SER A 5 11.08 -8.94 -45.52
CA SER A 5 9.81 -8.57 -44.88
C SER A 5 9.25 -9.72 -44.03
N ASP A 6 9.38 -10.95 -44.52
CA ASP A 6 8.91 -12.15 -43.80
C ASP A 6 9.73 -12.41 -42.53
N VAL A 7 11.03 -12.13 -42.56
CA VAL A 7 11.90 -12.23 -41.37
C VAL A 7 11.55 -11.17 -40.33
N LEU A 8 11.30 -9.92 -40.75
CA LEU A 8 10.90 -8.85 -39.82
C LEU A 8 9.55 -9.15 -39.15
N LYS A 9 8.58 -9.68 -39.90
CA LYS A 9 7.30 -10.11 -39.32
C LYS A 9 7.46 -11.26 -38.34
N SER A 10 8.34 -12.21 -38.63
CA SER A 10 8.66 -13.32 -37.73
C SER A 10 9.31 -12.84 -36.43
N LEU A 11 10.22 -11.87 -36.50
CA LEU A 11 10.87 -11.30 -35.31
C LEU A 11 9.87 -10.51 -34.46
N GLN A 12 9.02 -9.70 -35.10
CA GLN A 12 7.99 -8.93 -34.42
C GLN A 12 6.95 -9.85 -33.74
N SER A 13 6.59 -10.98 -34.36
CA SER A 13 5.72 -11.97 -33.70
C SER A 13 6.38 -12.69 -32.53
N LEU A 14 7.70 -12.87 -32.55
CA LEU A 14 8.45 -13.46 -31.44
C LEU A 14 8.59 -12.47 -30.27
N GLU A 15 8.75 -11.18 -30.57
CA GLU A 15 8.82 -10.09 -29.60
C GLU A 15 7.49 -9.90 -28.87
N ILE A 16 6.37 -9.89 -29.61
CA ILE A 16 5.01 -9.83 -29.03
C ILE A 16 4.71 -11.07 -28.17
N ALA A 17 5.16 -12.26 -28.60
CA ALA A 17 5.01 -13.48 -27.80
C ALA A 17 5.86 -13.46 -26.52
N ALA A 18 7.04 -12.86 -26.56
CA ALA A 18 7.91 -12.70 -25.40
C ALA A 18 7.36 -11.64 -24.42
N GLU A 19 6.79 -10.54 -24.92
CA GLU A 19 6.11 -9.53 -24.12
C GLU A 19 4.87 -10.11 -23.42
N HIS A 20 4.03 -10.85 -24.14
CA HIS A 20 2.88 -11.58 -23.57
C HIS A 20 3.30 -12.60 -22.51
N ALA A 21 4.38 -13.38 -22.76
CA ALA A 21 4.88 -14.33 -21.78
C ALA A 21 5.49 -13.65 -20.55
N SER A 22 6.03 -12.43 -20.68
CA SER A 22 6.52 -11.64 -19.55
C SER A 22 5.37 -11.02 -18.74
N ALA A 23 4.32 -10.55 -19.42
CA ALA A 23 3.11 -10.03 -18.81
C ALA A 23 2.32 -11.13 -18.09
N GLU A 24 2.27 -12.35 -18.65
CA GLU A 24 1.71 -13.54 -17.98
C GLU A 24 2.52 -13.93 -16.73
N LYS A 25 3.86 -13.82 -16.78
CA LYS A 25 4.72 -14.07 -15.60
C LYS A 25 4.58 -13.00 -14.51
N GLN A 26 4.36 -11.74 -14.87
CA GLN A 26 4.11 -10.67 -13.91
C GLN A 26 2.72 -10.79 -13.28
N ASN A 27 1.71 -11.25 -14.02
CA ASN A 27 0.35 -11.51 -13.50
C ASN A 27 0.28 -12.77 -12.61
N GLN A 28 1.25 -13.68 -12.71
CA GLN A 28 1.32 -14.93 -11.95
C GLN A 28 2.04 -14.84 -10.60
N GLN A 29 2.49 -13.67 -10.14
CA GLN A 29 2.93 -13.49 -8.74
C GLN A 29 1.74 -13.40 -7.76
N GLN A 30 0.69 -14.17 -8.04
CA GLN A 30 -0.32 -14.48 -7.05
C GLN A 30 0.35 -15.32 -5.96
N TYR A 31 0.34 -14.84 -4.72
CA TYR A 31 0.87 -15.58 -3.57
C TYR A 31 0.28 -17.00 -3.56
N GLU A 32 1.05 -17.97 -4.01
CA GLU A 32 0.67 -19.37 -3.97
C GLU A 32 0.77 -19.81 -2.51
N GLN A 33 -0.37 -20.05 -1.87
CA GLN A 33 -0.38 -20.62 -0.52
C GLN A 33 0.39 -21.93 -0.57
N LEU A 34 1.49 -22.02 0.16
CA LEU A 34 2.24 -23.27 0.28
C LEU A 34 1.27 -24.36 0.75
N PRO A 35 1.21 -25.51 0.07
CA PRO A 35 0.41 -26.63 0.55
C PRO A 35 0.89 -27.00 1.95
N LEU A 36 -0.07 -27.30 2.84
CA LEU A 36 0.25 -27.83 4.17
C LEU A 36 1.13 -29.06 4.00
N ASP A 37 2.25 -29.08 4.70
CA ASP A 37 3.22 -30.16 4.63
C ASP A 37 2.52 -31.45 5.12
N GLU A 38 2.43 -32.50 4.29
CA GLU A 38 1.75 -33.77 4.66
C GLU A 38 2.41 -34.48 5.86
N LYS A 39 3.57 -33.99 6.29
CA LYS A 39 4.30 -34.41 7.49
C LYS A 39 3.90 -33.67 8.78
N TYR A 40 2.97 -32.73 8.71
CA TYR A 40 2.39 -32.14 9.91
C TYR A 40 1.49 -33.19 10.57
N GLU A 41 2.07 -33.99 11.47
CA GLU A 41 1.27 -34.79 12.38
C GLU A 41 0.65 -33.85 13.41
N GLU A 42 -0.68 -33.77 13.43
CA GLU A 42 -1.41 -33.22 14.56
C GLU A 42 -1.09 -34.10 15.78
N ASP A 43 -0.22 -33.61 16.67
CA ASP A 43 0.15 -34.30 17.91
C ASP A 43 -1.07 -34.29 18.85
N ASP A 44 -1.99 -35.23 18.64
CA ASP A 44 -3.18 -35.52 19.48
C ASP A 44 -2.80 -36.10 20.87
N ASN A 45 -1.62 -35.78 21.39
CA ASN A 45 -1.21 -36.13 22.75
C ASN A 45 -1.24 -34.93 23.69
N GLU A 46 -2.25 -34.99 24.56
CA GLU A 46 -2.38 -34.39 25.90
C GLU A 46 -1.11 -33.72 26.48
N ASP A 47 -1.25 -32.44 26.81
CA ASP A 47 -0.54 -31.72 27.88
C ASP A 47 0.94 -32.11 28.12
N LYS A 48 1.83 -31.80 27.16
CA LYS A 48 3.24 -31.60 27.52
C LYS A 48 3.32 -30.33 28.37
N PRO A 49 3.71 -30.38 29.66
CA PRO A 49 3.88 -29.16 30.44
C PRO A 49 4.94 -28.30 29.76
N LEU A 50 4.64 -27.01 29.60
CA LEU A 50 5.59 -26.04 29.07
C LEU A 50 6.92 -26.17 29.84
N PRO A 51 8.07 -26.21 29.15
CA PRO A 51 9.36 -26.23 29.82
C PRO A 51 9.43 -25.04 30.77
N ASP A 52 9.86 -25.31 32.00
CA ASP A 52 9.91 -24.32 33.07
C ASP A 52 10.82 -23.17 32.60
N PHE A 53 10.21 -21.99 32.40
CA PHE A 53 10.88 -20.84 31.78
C PHE A 53 11.88 -20.27 32.78
N HIS A 54 13.13 -20.71 32.69
CA HIS A 54 14.25 -20.21 33.49
C HIS A 54 14.94 -18.99 32.84
N GLY A 55 14.24 -18.25 31.98
CA GLY A 55 14.75 -16.96 31.50
C GLY A 55 14.77 -15.97 32.66
N GLU A 56 15.93 -15.36 32.92
CA GLU A 56 15.97 -14.20 33.82
C GLU A 56 14.98 -13.15 33.30
N PRO A 57 14.26 -12.46 34.18
CA PRO A 57 13.31 -11.44 33.77
C PRO A 57 14.02 -10.44 32.87
N VAL A 58 13.47 -10.24 31.66
CA VAL A 58 13.97 -9.25 30.72
C VAL A 58 13.92 -7.90 31.45
N PRO A 59 15.05 -7.20 31.61
CA PRO A 59 15.07 -5.92 32.31
C PRO A 59 14.12 -4.93 31.62
N ASP A 60 13.38 -4.16 32.41
CA ASP A 60 12.43 -3.15 31.90
C ASP A 60 13.13 -2.01 31.12
N SER A 61 14.46 -1.95 31.14
CA SER A 61 15.25 -0.96 30.43
C SER A 61 16.31 -1.59 29.53
N ASP A 62 16.36 -1.13 28.28
CA ASP A 62 17.37 -1.54 27.30
C ASP A 62 18.81 -1.22 27.76
N ASP A 63 18.96 -0.33 28.74
CA ASP A 63 20.22 0.09 29.34
C ASP A 63 20.89 -1.02 30.18
N GLU A 64 20.13 -2.01 30.64
CA GLU A 64 20.65 -3.11 31.48
C GLU A 64 21.04 -4.37 30.68
N ILE A 65 20.75 -4.42 29.37
CA ILE A 65 21.17 -5.53 28.51
C ILE A 65 22.67 -5.40 28.21
N ILE A 66 23.52 -6.05 29.01
CA ILE A 66 24.97 -6.10 28.78
C ILE A 66 25.27 -7.17 27.74
N ILE A 67 25.48 -6.77 26.48
CA ILE A 67 26.10 -7.64 25.47
C ILE A 67 27.62 -7.45 25.57
N GLU A 68 28.31 -8.43 26.13
CA GLU A 68 29.76 -8.38 26.34
C GLU A 68 30.47 -8.22 24.98
N GLY A 69 31.14 -7.08 24.78
CA GLY A 69 31.91 -6.77 23.56
C GLY A 69 31.33 -5.67 22.64
N VAL A 70 30.15 -5.09 22.94
CA VAL A 70 29.55 -4.02 22.11
C VAL A 70 29.49 -2.70 22.89
N THR A 71 30.28 -1.70 22.50
CA THR A 71 30.13 -0.32 23.01
C THR A 71 28.88 0.31 22.40
N ARG A 72 27.77 0.37 23.15
CA ARG A 72 26.56 1.07 22.72
C ARG A 72 26.76 2.59 22.82
N LYS A 73 26.54 3.31 21.72
CA LYS A 73 26.27 4.75 21.78
C LYS A 73 24.91 4.92 22.45
N ARG A 74 24.85 5.76 23.50
CA ARG A 74 23.61 6.14 24.17
C ARG A 74 22.70 6.83 23.16
N ILE A 75 21.76 6.10 22.57
CA ILE A 75 20.65 6.70 21.84
C ILE A 75 19.76 7.25 22.96
N THR A 76 19.89 8.54 23.25
CA THR A 76 18.84 9.25 23.97
C THR A 76 17.54 8.95 23.24
N LYS A 77 16.67 8.13 23.85
CA LYS A 77 15.26 8.05 23.45
C LYS A 77 14.76 9.49 23.49
N LYS A 78 14.70 10.15 22.34
CA LYS A 78 13.85 11.32 22.20
C LYS A 78 12.48 10.77 22.56
N ASN A 79 11.88 11.28 23.63
CA ASN A 79 10.46 11.09 23.84
C ASN A 79 9.83 11.55 22.52
N ALA A 80 9.40 10.59 21.71
CA ALA A 80 8.51 10.88 20.61
C ALA A 80 7.25 11.36 21.32
N VAL A 81 7.14 12.68 21.48
CA VAL A 81 5.86 13.29 21.76
C VAL A 81 5.02 12.83 20.58
N GLN A 82 4.15 11.87 20.83
CA GLN A 82 3.12 11.53 19.87
C GLN A 82 2.27 12.80 19.82
N GLU A 83 2.55 13.65 18.83
CA GLU A 83 1.77 14.85 18.60
C GLU A 83 0.34 14.36 18.35
N GLU A 84 -0.55 14.64 19.31
CA GLU A 84 -1.97 14.36 19.12
C GLU A 84 -2.43 15.24 17.97
N GLU A 85 -2.88 14.59 16.89
CA GLU A 85 -3.37 15.29 15.74
C GLU A 85 -4.58 16.15 16.13
N PRO A 86 -4.63 17.41 15.65
CA PRO A 86 -5.74 18.30 15.98
C PRO A 86 -7.06 17.66 15.54
N VAL A 87 -8.08 17.80 16.38
CA VAL A 87 -9.42 17.30 16.06
C VAL A 87 -9.92 17.99 14.78
N PRO A 88 -10.39 17.22 13.79
CA PRO A 88 -10.96 17.78 12.58
C PRO A 88 -12.04 18.82 12.85
N GLY A 89 -11.98 19.94 12.13
CA GLY A 89 -13.02 20.97 12.18
C GLY A 89 -14.28 20.54 11.43
N ASP A 90 -15.46 20.98 11.89
CA ASP A 90 -16.76 20.58 11.32
C ASP A 90 -17.07 21.19 9.93
N GLU A 91 -16.23 22.10 9.42
CA GLU A 91 -16.53 22.90 8.23
C GLU A 91 -15.66 22.57 7.01
N GLN A 92 -14.62 21.75 7.15
CA GLN A 92 -13.64 21.50 6.09
C GLN A 92 -13.48 19.99 5.81
N ILE A 93 -13.48 19.63 4.53
CA ILE A 93 -13.18 18.27 4.10
C ILE A 93 -11.67 18.11 4.08
N GLU A 94 -11.18 17.19 4.89
CA GLU A 94 -9.76 16.88 5.03
C GLU A 94 -9.55 15.38 5.17
N VAL A 95 -8.29 14.97 5.29
CA VAL A 95 -7.90 13.57 5.49
C VAL A 95 -8.20 13.18 6.93
N ASP A 96 -8.88 12.06 7.11
CA ASP A 96 -9.21 11.47 8.40
C ASP A 96 -8.09 10.52 8.84
N PHE A 97 -7.14 11.05 9.59
CA PHE A 97 -6.05 10.29 10.16
C PHE A 97 -6.47 9.38 11.34
N TYR A 98 -7.65 9.61 11.94
CA TYR A 98 -8.22 8.68 12.93
C TYR A 98 -8.67 7.36 12.28
N ASN A 99 -8.96 7.39 10.98
CA ASN A 99 -9.32 6.23 10.17
C ASN A 99 -8.20 5.80 9.21
N ALA A 100 -7.03 6.43 9.27
CA ALA A 100 -5.88 6.07 8.46
C ALA A 100 -5.10 4.90 9.08
N ASP A 101 -4.31 4.23 8.25
CA ASP A 101 -3.35 3.25 8.75
C ASP A 101 -2.23 3.95 9.53
N LEU A 102 -1.70 3.30 10.57
CA LEU A 102 -0.69 3.89 11.47
C LEU A 102 0.61 4.33 10.78
N ASN A 103 0.91 3.74 9.62
CA ASN A 103 2.05 4.11 8.80
C ASN A 103 1.76 5.32 7.90
N VAL A 104 0.56 5.89 7.88
CA VAL A 104 0.24 7.08 7.08
C VAL A 104 0.30 8.31 7.98
N LYS A 105 1.07 9.33 7.58
CA LYS A 105 1.26 10.54 8.38
C LYS A 105 1.14 11.79 7.52
N ALA A 106 0.63 12.85 8.12
CA ALA A 106 0.65 14.17 7.51
C ALA A 106 2.03 14.84 7.66
N SER A 107 2.34 15.78 6.77
CA SER A 107 3.49 16.67 6.99
C SER A 107 3.25 17.58 8.20
N GLU A 108 4.28 17.80 9.01
CA GLU A 108 4.27 18.74 10.14
C GLU A 108 3.90 20.18 9.72
N THR A 109 4.11 20.52 8.44
CA THR A 109 3.90 21.87 7.91
C THR A 109 2.60 22.05 7.14
N CYS A 110 2.01 20.95 6.66
CA CYS A 110 0.81 20.99 5.82
C CYS A 110 0.08 19.65 5.89
N GLN A 111 -1.11 19.63 6.49
CA GLN A 111 -1.88 18.40 6.70
C GLN A 111 -2.41 17.78 5.39
N GLU A 112 -2.42 18.55 4.30
CA GLU A 112 -2.83 18.10 2.97
C GLU A 112 -1.73 17.28 2.27
N ILE A 113 -0.49 17.33 2.78
CA ILE A 113 0.63 16.53 2.30
C ILE A 113 0.70 15.28 3.17
N ILE A 114 0.59 14.13 2.54
CA ILE A 114 0.50 12.82 3.20
C ILE A 114 1.62 11.95 2.67
N ASP A 115 2.36 11.32 3.58
CA ASP A 115 3.42 10.38 3.26
C ASP A 115 3.24 9.08 4.06
N PRO A 116 3.41 7.90 3.44
CA PRO A 116 3.60 6.68 4.18
C PRO A 116 4.97 6.67 4.87
N ASP A 117 5.05 6.04 6.03
CA ASP A 117 6.28 5.83 6.77
C ASP A 117 7.21 4.98 5.91
N ASN A 118 8.39 5.53 5.64
CA ASN A 118 9.40 4.92 4.79
C ASN A 118 10.63 4.48 5.62
N GLY A 119 10.46 4.31 6.93
CA GLY A 119 11.50 3.78 7.81
C GLY A 119 11.57 2.25 7.77
N ASP A 120 12.75 1.72 7.43
CA ASP A 120 13.10 0.29 7.53
C ASP A 120 12.01 -0.66 6.97
N GLY A 121 11.30 -1.37 7.84
CA GLY A 121 10.29 -2.37 7.46
C GLY A 121 9.01 -1.80 6.85
N PHE A 122 8.81 -0.48 6.89
CA PHE A 122 7.60 0.17 6.36
C PHE A 122 7.70 0.62 4.90
N ALA A 123 8.92 0.67 4.33
CA ALA A 123 9.17 1.26 3.01
C ALA A 123 8.37 0.65 1.85
N LEU A 124 7.95 -0.62 1.96
CA LEU A 124 7.16 -1.33 0.95
C LEU A 124 5.74 -1.65 1.42
N MET A 125 5.33 -1.13 2.57
CA MET A 125 4.01 -1.40 3.15
C MET A 125 2.98 -0.41 2.62
N TRP A 126 1.85 -0.92 2.13
CA TRP A 126 0.72 -0.05 1.80
C TRP A 126 0.19 0.66 3.05
N GLY A 127 -0.26 1.89 2.85
CA GLY A 127 -1.03 2.64 3.83
C GLY A 127 -2.15 3.38 3.11
N GLY A 128 -3.31 3.47 3.75
CA GLY A 128 -4.47 4.18 3.23
C GLY A 128 -5.08 5.12 4.26
N ALA A 129 -5.79 6.12 3.74
CA ALA A 129 -6.58 7.07 4.51
C ALA A 129 -7.87 7.39 3.74
N ARG A 130 -8.88 7.91 4.44
CA ARG A 130 -10.13 8.42 3.85
C ARG A 130 -10.30 9.89 4.22
N SER A 131 -11.28 10.56 3.61
CA SER A 131 -11.70 11.87 4.07
C SER A 131 -12.57 11.79 5.33
N THR A 132 -12.62 12.89 6.09
CA THR A 132 -13.47 13.06 7.28
C THR A 132 -14.97 12.98 6.97
N TYR A 133 -15.35 13.23 5.73
CA TYR A 133 -16.74 13.16 5.26
C TYR A 133 -16.91 12.16 4.13
N GLY A 134 -17.96 11.35 4.24
CA GLY A 134 -18.44 10.48 3.17
C GLY A 134 -19.58 11.10 2.38
N ILE A 135 -19.77 10.64 1.14
CA ILE A 135 -20.88 11.05 0.29
C ILE A 135 -22.07 10.10 0.50
N ARG A 136 -23.24 10.66 0.79
CA ARG A 136 -24.47 9.87 0.88
C ARG A 136 -25.14 9.76 -0.49
N ILE A 137 -25.12 8.56 -1.07
CA ILE A 137 -25.82 8.27 -2.32
C ILE A 137 -27.30 7.98 -2.00
N SER A 138 -28.18 8.78 -2.59
CA SER A 138 -29.65 8.61 -2.53
C SER A 138 -30.10 7.47 -3.44
N SER A 139 -31.27 6.88 -3.17
CA SER A 139 -31.91 5.95 -4.10
C SER A 139 -32.32 6.60 -5.42
N ASP A 140 -32.62 7.91 -5.39
CA ASP A 140 -32.78 8.72 -6.59
C ASP A 140 -31.43 9.29 -7.01
N VAL A 141 -30.85 8.70 -8.04
CA VAL A 141 -29.54 9.08 -8.61
C VAL A 141 -29.67 10.04 -9.79
N VAL A 142 -30.89 10.32 -10.28
CA VAL A 142 -31.11 11.14 -11.49
C VAL A 142 -30.56 12.56 -11.32
N ASN A 143 -30.60 13.08 -10.08
CA ASN A 143 -30.09 14.40 -9.74
C ASN A 143 -28.85 14.35 -8.83
N PHE A 144 -28.10 13.24 -8.84
CA PHE A 144 -26.90 13.14 -8.03
C PHE A 144 -25.82 14.11 -8.56
N PRO A 145 -25.31 15.03 -7.72
CA PRO A 145 -24.31 15.99 -8.15
C PRO A 145 -23.00 15.27 -8.47
N ALA A 146 -22.26 15.78 -9.45
CA ALA A 146 -20.89 15.34 -9.67
C ALA A 146 -20.02 15.76 -8.48
N VAL A 147 -19.40 14.79 -7.82
CA VAL A 147 -18.47 15.05 -6.71
C VAL A 147 -17.07 14.72 -7.18
N MET A 148 -16.13 15.62 -6.91
CA MET A 148 -14.77 15.51 -7.41
C MET A 148 -13.78 15.90 -6.33
N PHE A 149 -12.63 15.22 -6.33
CA PHE A 149 -11.46 15.67 -5.60
C PHE A 149 -10.22 15.47 -6.48
N GLN A 150 -9.14 16.14 -6.09
CA GLN A 150 -7.88 16.05 -6.80
C GLN A 150 -6.77 15.68 -5.82
N ILE A 151 -5.81 14.89 -6.29
CA ILE A 151 -4.54 14.70 -5.62
C ILE A 151 -3.41 15.11 -6.54
N LYS A 152 -2.29 15.53 -5.97
CA LYS A 152 -1.07 15.83 -6.73
C LYS A 152 0.05 14.91 -6.26
N LEU A 153 0.74 14.29 -7.21
CA LEU A 153 1.93 13.51 -6.90
C LEU A 153 3.10 14.48 -6.69
N LEU A 154 3.63 14.53 -5.47
CA LEU A 154 4.69 15.48 -5.09
C LEU A 154 6.08 14.90 -5.25
N ASP A 155 6.30 13.67 -4.80
CA ASP A 155 7.59 13.00 -4.87
C ASP A 155 7.44 11.47 -4.70
N CYS A 156 8.53 10.74 -4.95
CA CYS A 156 8.67 9.33 -4.64
C CYS A 156 9.69 9.14 -3.50
N LEU A 157 9.25 8.55 -2.37
CA LEU A 157 10.09 8.41 -1.19
C LEU A 157 11.32 7.51 -1.44
N PRO A 158 12.52 7.87 -0.92
CA PRO A 158 13.74 7.14 -1.24
C PRO A 158 13.85 5.79 -0.50
N ILE A 159 14.01 4.71 -1.25
CA ILE A 159 14.12 3.34 -0.71
C ILE A 159 15.57 2.81 -0.63
N LYS A 160 16.57 3.70 -0.67
CA LYS A 160 18.00 3.32 -0.70
C LYS A 160 18.50 2.53 0.52
N HIS A 161 17.72 2.55 1.60
CA HIS A 161 18.05 1.85 2.84
C HIS A 161 17.66 0.37 2.79
N LEU A 162 16.87 -0.05 1.79
CA LEU A 162 16.54 -1.46 1.59
C LEU A 162 17.78 -2.26 1.15
N PRO A 163 17.95 -3.51 1.62
CA PRO A 163 19.09 -4.34 1.28
C PRO A 163 19.00 -4.97 -0.14
N PHE A 164 17.93 -4.71 -0.87
CA PHE A 164 17.66 -5.20 -2.22
C PHE A 164 17.01 -4.10 -3.08
N GLU A 165 17.01 -4.33 -4.39
CA GLU A 165 16.32 -3.48 -5.36
C GLU A 165 14.90 -4.02 -5.58
N GLU A 166 13.90 -3.17 -5.38
CA GLU A 166 12.49 -3.49 -5.63
C GLU A 166 12.04 -2.86 -6.95
N ILE A 167 11.39 -3.65 -7.79
CA ILE A 167 10.90 -3.19 -9.10
C ILE A 167 9.55 -2.53 -8.87
N ASP A 168 9.32 -1.35 -9.43
CA ASP A 168 8.06 -0.61 -9.30
C ASP A 168 7.62 -0.36 -7.84
N ALA A 169 8.60 -0.07 -6.98
CA ALA A 169 8.40 0.13 -5.54
C ALA A 169 7.45 1.29 -5.18
N HIS A 170 7.24 2.24 -6.10
CA HIS A 170 6.41 3.42 -5.87
C HIS A 170 5.05 3.26 -6.53
N ASN A 171 3.99 3.33 -5.72
CA ASN A 171 2.63 3.30 -6.22
C ASN A 171 1.67 4.02 -5.25
N VAL A 172 0.58 4.57 -5.80
CA VAL A 172 -0.52 5.25 -5.09
C VAL A 172 -1.80 4.86 -5.81
N ARG A 173 -2.83 4.57 -5.02
CA ARG A 173 -4.18 4.26 -5.50
C ARG A 173 -5.14 5.35 -5.07
N VAL A 174 -5.90 5.90 -6.02
CA VAL A 174 -6.81 7.03 -5.80
C VAL A 174 -8.22 6.66 -6.22
N GLY A 175 -9.21 7.02 -5.43
CA GLY A 175 -10.61 6.80 -5.82
C GLY A 175 -11.57 6.75 -4.64
N TRP A 176 -12.56 5.88 -4.77
CA TRP A 176 -13.76 5.89 -3.94
C TRP A 176 -13.99 4.54 -3.30
N SER A 177 -14.41 4.52 -2.04
CA SER A 177 -14.78 3.30 -1.35
C SER A 177 -15.97 3.51 -0.42
N THR A 178 -16.62 2.42 -0.06
CA THR A 178 -17.64 2.44 1.00
C THR A 178 -16.97 2.44 2.38
N GLN A 179 -17.68 2.94 3.39
CA GLN A 179 -17.18 3.03 4.76
C GLN A 179 -16.69 1.69 5.33
N ASN A 180 -17.29 0.57 4.93
CA ASN A 180 -16.97 -0.76 5.47
C ASN A 180 -15.83 -1.47 4.71
N SER A 181 -15.21 -0.81 3.74
CA SER A 181 -14.08 -1.38 3.00
C SER A 181 -12.77 -1.26 3.81
N THR A 182 -11.76 -2.03 3.42
CA THR A 182 -10.40 -1.87 3.92
C THR A 182 -9.76 -0.59 3.37
N ASN A 183 -8.72 -0.09 4.04
CA ASN A 183 -7.97 1.09 3.59
C ASN A 183 -7.19 0.85 2.29
N ILE A 184 -6.97 -0.42 1.92
CA ILE A 184 -6.33 -0.78 0.66
C ILE A 184 -7.34 -0.68 -0.48
N LEU A 185 -7.28 0.45 -1.19
CA LEU A 185 -8.24 0.79 -2.23
C LEU A 185 -8.16 -0.18 -3.42
N GLY A 186 -9.33 -0.58 -3.94
CA GLY A 186 -9.48 -1.51 -5.06
C GLY A 186 -9.52 -3.00 -4.69
N GLU A 187 -9.26 -3.37 -3.44
CA GLU A 187 -9.20 -4.78 -3.01
C GLU A 187 -10.54 -5.32 -2.47
N ALA A 188 -11.45 -4.43 -2.07
CA ALA A 188 -12.78 -4.80 -1.59
C ALA A 188 -13.86 -4.60 -2.69
N PRO A 189 -15.01 -5.29 -2.58
CA PRO A 189 -16.22 -4.92 -3.32
C PRO A 189 -16.59 -3.46 -3.02
N HIS A 190 -17.09 -2.74 -4.04
CA HIS A 190 -17.44 -1.32 -3.93
C HIS A 190 -16.27 -0.41 -3.48
N SER A 191 -15.05 -0.84 -3.75
CA SER A 191 -13.82 -0.05 -3.67
C SER A 191 -13.27 0.08 -5.08
N TYR A 192 -13.08 1.31 -5.54
CA TYR A 192 -12.68 1.66 -6.90
C TYR A 192 -11.42 2.50 -6.84
N ALA A 193 -10.34 2.02 -7.43
CA ALA A 193 -9.07 2.72 -7.50
C ALA A 193 -8.62 2.94 -8.94
N TYR A 194 -7.85 4.00 -9.13
CA TYR A 194 -6.92 4.18 -10.23
C TYR A 194 -5.50 4.24 -9.66
N ASP A 195 -4.58 3.46 -10.22
CA ASP A 195 -3.19 3.39 -9.75
C ASP A 195 -2.21 4.17 -10.63
N LEU A 196 -0.98 4.38 -10.14
CA LEU A 196 0.06 5.09 -10.89
C LEU A 196 0.42 4.43 -12.23
N LEU A 197 0.21 3.12 -12.33
CA LEU A 197 0.54 2.29 -13.50
C LEU A 197 -0.63 2.18 -14.47
N ALA A 198 -1.59 3.11 -14.39
CA ALA A 198 -2.73 3.23 -15.28
C ALA A 198 -3.77 2.12 -15.20
N LYS A 199 -3.82 1.40 -14.09
CA LYS A 199 -4.80 0.34 -13.87
C LYS A 199 -5.97 0.88 -13.06
N LYS A 200 -7.17 0.46 -13.45
CA LYS A 200 -8.33 0.52 -12.56
C LYS A 200 -8.38 -0.77 -11.73
N ALA A 201 -8.75 -0.64 -10.47
CA ALA A 201 -8.89 -1.78 -9.57
C ALA A 201 -10.24 -1.77 -8.85
N THR A 202 -10.87 -2.94 -8.77
CA THR A 202 -12.02 -3.18 -7.91
C THR A 202 -12.14 -4.65 -7.55
N ASN A 203 -12.47 -4.96 -6.30
CA ASN A 203 -12.60 -6.33 -5.80
C ASN A 203 -11.40 -7.24 -6.14
N ASN A 204 -10.17 -6.74 -5.98
CA ASN A 204 -8.92 -7.41 -6.34
C ASN A 204 -8.70 -7.67 -7.85
N PHE A 205 -9.55 -7.13 -8.72
CA PHE A 205 -9.35 -7.20 -10.16
C PHE A 205 -8.71 -5.92 -10.67
N PHE A 206 -7.50 -6.06 -11.22
CA PHE A 206 -6.71 -4.96 -11.79
C PHE A 206 -6.74 -5.07 -13.32
N THR A 207 -7.08 -3.98 -13.99
CA THR A 207 -7.20 -3.96 -15.45
C THR A 207 -6.66 -2.65 -16.01
N ASP A 208 -5.98 -2.73 -17.16
CA ASP A 208 -5.47 -1.55 -17.86
C ASP A 208 -6.62 -0.62 -18.24
N TYR A 209 -6.45 0.68 -18.01
CA TYR A 209 -7.54 1.64 -18.17
C TYR A 209 -7.12 2.96 -18.82
N GLY A 210 -5.93 3.49 -18.51
CA GLY A 210 -5.55 4.85 -18.91
C GLY A 210 -4.07 5.02 -19.21
N GLU A 211 -3.52 6.17 -18.81
CA GLU A 211 -2.11 6.53 -18.95
C GLU A 211 -1.41 6.59 -17.57
N PRO A 212 -0.16 6.10 -17.44
CA PRO A 212 0.56 6.14 -16.18
C PRO A 212 0.76 7.57 -15.67
N CYS A 213 0.81 7.74 -14.36
CA CYS A 213 1.05 9.03 -13.73
C CYS A 213 2.50 9.14 -13.26
N GLN A 214 3.03 10.36 -13.27
CA GLN A 214 4.37 10.69 -12.80
C GLN A 214 4.35 11.82 -11.76
N VAL A 215 5.47 12.00 -11.08
CA VAL A 215 5.66 13.12 -10.15
C VAL A 215 5.37 14.44 -10.84
N GLY A 216 4.53 15.27 -10.21
CA GLY A 216 4.05 16.55 -10.74
C GLY A 216 2.63 16.49 -11.30
N ASP A 217 2.12 15.31 -11.65
CA ASP A 217 0.77 15.15 -12.20
C ASP A 217 -0.31 15.38 -11.14
N VAL A 218 -1.48 15.83 -11.62
CA VAL A 218 -2.69 16.01 -10.82
C VAL A 218 -3.74 15.02 -11.28
N ILE A 219 -4.13 14.11 -10.39
CA ILE A 219 -5.13 13.08 -10.64
C ILE A 219 -6.46 13.59 -10.12
N THR A 220 -7.46 13.67 -10.99
CA THR A 220 -8.84 14.05 -10.62
C THR A 220 -9.71 12.81 -10.56
N SER A 221 -10.35 12.57 -9.42
CA SER A 221 -11.34 11.51 -9.28
C SER A 221 -12.74 12.10 -9.27
N CYS A 222 -13.63 11.56 -10.11
CA CYS A 222 -14.99 12.03 -10.28
C CYS A 222 -15.99 10.92 -9.97
N LEU A 223 -16.92 11.17 -9.05
CA LEU A 223 -18.09 10.34 -8.82
C LEU A 223 -19.31 11.03 -9.46
N VAL A 224 -19.88 10.37 -10.47
CA VAL A 224 -21.02 10.90 -11.25
C VAL A 224 -22.08 9.82 -11.45
N SER A 225 -23.34 10.23 -11.58
CA SER A 225 -24.41 9.36 -12.09
C SER A 225 -24.61 9.62 -13.58
N PHE A 226 -24.95 8.57 -14.34
CA PHE A 226 -25.27 8.63 -15.77
C PHE A 226 -26.75 8.35 -16.04
#